data_AF-A0A948EU36-F1
#
_entry.id   AF-A0A948EU36-F1
#
_cell.length_a   1.000
_cell.length_b   1.000
_cell.length_c   1.000
_cell.angle_alpha   90.00
_cell.angle_beta   90.00
_cell.angle_gamma   90.00
#
_symmetry.space_group_name_H-M   'P 1'
#
loop_
_entity.id
_entity.type
_entity.pdbx_description
1 polymer ?
#
loop_
_entity_poly.entity_id
_entity_poly.type
_entity_poly.pdbx_seq_one_letter_code
_entity_poly.pdbx_strand_id
1 'polypeptide(L)' 'MRGANVVPSPPAPPPAGEGGAYSATLPDDAATQALGARLARVLEPGLSIWLCGDLGAGKTTLTRGLLRELGYGG' A
#
# COMPACT_ATOMS: atom_id res chain seq x y z
N MET A 1 -28.84 9.46 -9.90
CA MET A 1 -27.67 10.26 -10.32
C MET A 1 -26.49 9.86 -9.43
N ARG A 2 -25.63 8.93 -9.88
CA ARG A 2 -24.48 8.47 -9.08
C ARG A 2 -23.35 9.49 -9.25
N GLY A 3 -23.05 10.25 -8.20
CA GLY A 3 -21.95 11.21 -8.20
C GLY A 3 -20.65 10.52 -8.55
N ALA A 4 -19.97 10.99 -9.59
CA ALA A 4 -18.61 10.56 -9.90
C ALA A 4 -17.75 10.92 -8.69
N ASN A 5 -17.28 9.90 -7.96
CA ASN A 5 -16.31 10.08 -6.90
C ASN A 5 -14.99 10.51 -7.58
N VAL A 6 -14.78 11.82 -7.70
CA VAL A 6 -13.50 12.38 -8.12
C VAL A 6 -12.55 12.10 -6.97
N VAL A 7 -11.76 11.04 -7.14
CA VAL A 7 -10.56 10.85 -6.34
C VAL A 7 -9.61 11.95 -6.80
N PRO A 8 -9.22 12.91 -5.95
CA PRO A 8 -8.25 13.92 -6.35
C PRO A 8 -6.98 13.24 -6.85
N SER A 9 -6.38 13.74 -7.94
CA SER A 9 -5.11 13.24 -8.44
C SER A 9 -4.10 13.20 -7.30
N PRO A 10 -3.37 12.09 -7.10
CA PRO A 10 -2.38 12.02 -6.03
C PRO A 10 -1.33 13.11 -6.25
N PRO A 11 -0.88 13.78 -5.17
CA PRO A 11 0.21 14.75 -5.28
C PRO A 11 1.43 14.08 -5.91
N ALA A 12 2.24 14.87 -6.63
CA ALA A 12 3.52 14.39 -7.16
C ALA A 12 4.33 13.75 -6.02
N PRO A 13 5.04 12.63 -6.27
CA PRO A 13 5.81 11.96 -5.23
C PRO A 13 6.72 12.99 -4.55
N PRO A 14 6.73 13.08 -3.21
CA PRO A 14 7.64 13.99 -2.53
C PRO A 14 9.08 13.67 -2.99
N PRO A 15 9.95 14.69 -3.18
CA PRO A 15 11.35 14.42 -3.42
C PRO A 15 11.84 13.53 -2.28
N ALA A 16 12.47 12.40 -2.62
CA ALA A 16 12.87 11.38 -1.66
C ALA A 16 13.75 12.01 -0.57
N GLY A 17 13.12 12.43 0.52
CA GLY A 17 13.80 12.87 1.73
C GLY A 17 14.50 11.68 2.38
N GLU A 18 15.43 11.97 3.27
CA GLU A 18 16.31 11.03 3.97
C GLU A 18 15.49 9.99 4.77
N GLY A 19 15.00 8.96 4.10
CA GLY A 19 14.30 7.82 4.67
C GLY A 19 15.26 6.66 4.90
N GLY A 20 15.15 6.00 6.04
CA GLY A 20 15.89 4.75 6.29
C GLY A 20 15.45 3.65 5.31
N ALA A 21 16.39 2.85 4.83
CA ALA A 21 16.08 1.68 4.02
C ALA A 21 15.73 0.49 4.92
N TYR A 22 14.56 -0.12 4.68
CA TYR A 22 14.16 -1.38 5.29
C TYR A 22 14.02 -2.45 4.20
N SER A 23 14.51 -3.67 4.47
CA SER A 23 14.41 -4.80 3.55
C SER A 23 14.00 -6.06 4.32
N ALA A 24 13.12 -6.86 3.70
CA ALA A 24 12.64 -8.12 4.24
C ALA A 24 12.34 -9.10 3.10
N THR A 25 12.55 -10.39 3.34
CA THR A 25 12.19 -11.46 2.42
C THR A 25 10.76 -11.94 2.68
N LEU A 26 9.94 -12.00 1.63
CA LEU A 26 8.57 -12.48 1.68
C LEU A 26 8.49 -13.77 0.84
N PRO A 27 8.43 -14.96 1.48
CA PRO A 27 8.53 -16.23 0.77
C PRO A 27 7.28 -16.59 -0.04
N ASP A 28 6.14 -16.01 0.31
CA ASP A 28 4.85 -16.32 -0.30
C ASP A 28 3.87 -15.13 -0.25
N ASP A 29 2.72 -15.33 -0.87
CA ASP A 29 1.63 -14.35 -0.89
C ASP A 29 1.05 -14.09 0.51
N ALA A 30 1.08 -15.07 1.41
CA ALA A 30 0.57 -14.91 2.78
C ALA A 30 1.45 -13.97 3.60
N ALA A 31 2.77 -14.07 3.46
CA ALA A 31 3.74 -13.15 4.04
C ALA A 31 3.57 -11.72 3.50
N THR A 32 3.32 -11.59 2.20
CA THR A 32 3.03 -10.29 1.57
C THR A 32 1.73 -9.67 2.10
N GLN A 33 0.68 -10.49 2.28
CA GLN A 33 -0.57 -10.03 2.90
C GLN A 33 -0.37 -9.63 4.37
N ALA A 34 0.38 -10.41 5.14
CA ALA A 34 0.69 -10.13 6.54
C ALA A 34 1.51 -8.83 6.69
N LEU A 35 2.45 -8.56 5.78
CA LEU A 35 3.14 -7.28 5.73
C LEU A 35 2.16 -6.13 5.47
N GLY A 36 1.25 -6.28 4.49
CA GLY A 36 0.20 -5.29 4.21
C GLY A 36 -0.66 -4.98 5.43
N ALA A 37 -1.09 -6.01 6.17
CA ALA A 37 -1.85 -5.84 7.41
C ALA A 37 -1.03 -5.13 8.50
N ARG A 38 0.25 -5.47 8.66
CA ARG A 38 1.13 -4.77 9.62
C ARG A 38 1.32 -3.29 9.27
N LEU A 39 1.46 -2.97 7.98
CA LEU A 39 1.57 -1.59 7.50
C LEU A 39 0.28 -0.81 7.80
N ALA A 40 -0.89 -1.41 7.57
CA ALA A 40 -2.18 -0.75 7.82
C ALA A 40 -2.34 -0.25 9.26
N ARG A 41 -1.77 -0.94 10.25
CA ARG A 41 -1.85 -0.57 11.67
C ARG A 41 -1.06 0.68 12.05
N VAL A 42 -0.09 1.06 11.23
CA VAL A 42 0.79 2.23 11.46
C VAL A 42 0.56 3.34 10.43
N LEU A 43 -0.46 3.19 9.58
CA LEU A 43 -0.82 4.21 8.61
C LEU A 43 -1.52 5.39 9.28
N GLU A 44 -1.11 6.59 8.88
CA GLU A 44 -1.76 7.83 9.25
C GLU A 44 -2.41 8.49 8.03
N PRO A 45 -3.56 9.18 8.20
CA PRO A 45 -4.18 9.96 7.14
C PRO A 45 -3.21 11.00 6.54
N GLY A 46 -3.21 11.12 5.21
CA GLY A 46 -2.30 12.03 4.49
C GLY A 46 -1.01 11.36 3.99
N LEU A 47 -0.75 10.10 4.35
CA LEU A 47 0.36 9.33 3.79
C LEU A 47 0.08 8.85 2.37
N SER A 48 1.07 8.95 1.48
CA SER A 48 1.05 8.36 0.14
C SER A 48 2.14 7.28 0.01
N ILE A 49 1.74 6.03 -0.24
CA ILE A 49 2.65 4.90 -0.47
C ILE A 49 2.75 4.62 -1.96
N TRP A 50 3.98 4.58 -2.47
CA TRP A 50 4.30 4.19 -3.85
C TRP A 50 4.80 2.76 -3.89
N LEU A 51 4.11 1.89 -4.64
CA LEU A 51 4.51 0.49 -4.83
C LEU A 51 5.17 0.32 -6.20
N CYS A 52 6.47 0.05 -6.21
CA CYS A 52 7.27 -0.16 -7.41
C CYS A 52 7.73 -1.62 -7.51
N GLY A 53 7.81 -2.14 -8.72
CA GLY A 53 8.27 -3.50 -9.00
C GLY A 53 7.62 -4.08 -10.25
N ASP A 54 8.12 -5.21 -10.72
CA ASP A 54 7.67 -5.83 -11.97
C ASP A 54 6.26 -6.44 -11.89
N LEU A 55 5.72 -6.85 -13.03
CA LEU A 55 4.48 -7.62 -13.08
C LEU A 55 4.64 -8.91 -12.26
N GLY A 56 3.71 -9.19 -11.37
CA GLY A 56 3.79 -10.34 -10.47
C GLY A 56 4.62 -10.13 -9.21
N ALA A 57 5.24 -8.96 -8.97
CA ALA A 57 6.02 -8.67 -7.77
C ALA A 57 5.21 -8.60 -6.44
N GLY A 58 3.94 -9.00 -6.43
CA GLY A 58 3.11 -8.99 -5.20
C GLY A 58 2.51 -7.65 -4.79
N LYS A 59 2.64 -6.57 -5.60
CA LYS A 59 2.07 -5.24 -5.30
C LYS A 59 0.58 -5.29 -4.95
N THR A 60 -0.24 -5.95 -5.77
CA THR A 60 -1.69 -6.10 -5.53
C THR A 60 -1.98 -6.95 -4.30
N THR A 61 -1.16 -7.98 -4.03
CA THR A 61 -1.27 -8.83 -2.84
C THR A 61 -1.03 -8.02 -1.57
N LEU A 62 -0.03 -7.14 -1.58
CA LEU A 62 0.27 -6.21 -0.49
C LEU A 62 -0.89 -5.23 -0.27
N THR A 63 -1.36 -4.56 -1.33
CA THR A 63 -2.51 -3.63 -1.26
C THR A 63 -3.75 -4.32 -0.70
N ARG A 64 -4.00 -5.57 -1.09
CA ARG A 64 -5.15 -6.33 -0.58
C ARG A 64 -5.04 -6.65 0.91
N GLY A 65 -3.85 -7.04 1.38
CA GLY A 65 -3.60 -7.24 2.81
C GLY A 65 -3.81 -5.96 3.62
N LEU A 66 -3.34 -4.84 3.09
CA LEU A 66 -3.52 -3.51 3.68
C LEU A 66 -5.02 -3.13 3.80
N LEU A 67 -5.75 -3.21 2.70
CA LEU A 67 -7.17 -2.86 2.65
C LEU A 67 -8.03 -3.74 3.58
N ARG A 68 -7.75 -5.04 3.63
CA ARG A 68 -8.47 -5.97 4.52
C ARG A 68 -8.31 -5.60 5.99
N GLU A 69 -7.09 -5.27 6.42
CA GLU A 69 -6.83 -4.85 7.81
C GLU A 69 -7.49 -3.51 8.13
N LEU A 70 -7.60 -2.60 7.15
CA LEU A 70 -8.36 -1.35 7.28
C LEU A 70 -9.89 -1.55 7.30
N GLY A 71 -10.38 -2.79 7.26
CA GLY A 71 -11.81 -3.11 7.28
C GLY A 71 -12.49 -3.10 5.91
N TYR A 72 -11.73 -3.02 4.82
CA TYR A 72 -12.27 -3.07 3.47
C TYR A 72 -12.38 -4.53 2.98
N GLY A 73 -13.62 -5.03 2.91
CA GLY A 73 -13.92 -6.44 2.59
C GLY A 73 -14.08 -6.77 1.10
N GLY A 74 -14.24 -5.76 0.24
CA GLY A 74 -14.56 -5.92 -1.19
C GLY A 74 -15.55 -4.86 -1.66
#